data_AF-A0A265NA15-F1
#
_entry.id   AF-A0A265NA15-F1
#
_cell.length_a   1.000
_cell.length_b   1.000
_cell.length_c   1.000
_cell.angle_alpha   90.00
_cell.angle_beta   90.00
_cell.angle_gamma   90.00
#
_symmetry.space_group_name_H-M   'P 1'
#
loop_
_entity.id
_entity.type
_entity.pdbx_description
1 polymer ?
#
loop_
_entity_poly.entity_id
_entity_poly.type
_entity_poly.pdbx_seq_one_letter_code
_entity_poly.pdbx_strand_id
1 'polypeptide(L)'
;MYPYKARIEENNENVVGVVADFYIANSITNEEVSLWVLNGDYDDKEDLYICPTDSNSEHNELMVVYMYDVLSDEKFHEFQNNIFHQTDFTAMNLETADLQIDLKEYFYDEEKKQVKTKNCEMEM
;
A
#
# COMPACT_ATOMS: atom_id res chain seq x y z
N MET A 1 13.26 -10.67 11.98
CA MET A 1 12.20 -9.68 12.27
C MET A 1 12.40 -8.56 11.28
N TYR A 2 11.43 -8.33 10.41
CA TYR A 2 11.58 -7.36 9.33
C TYR A 2 11.38 -5.93 9.88
N PRO A 3 12.28 -4.98 9.59
CA PRO A 3 12.30 -3.68 10.24
C PRO A 3 11.38 -2.70 9.53
N TYR A 4 10.11 -3.03 9.33
CA TYR A 4 9.16 -2.14 8.66
C TYR A 4 8.13 -1.60 9.64
N LYS A 5 7.74 -0.35 9.39
CA LYS A 5 6.59 0.30 10.02
C LYS A 5 5.65 0.69 8.91
N ALA A 6 4.36 0.51 9.11
CA ALA A 6 3.38 0.98 8.17
C ALA A 6 2.30 1.81 8.88
N ARG A 7 1.60 2.63 8.12
CA ARG A 7 0.43 3.34 8.59
C ARG A 7 -0.55 3.53 7.45
N ILE A 8 -1.83 3.60 7.79
CA ILE A 8 -2.90 3.95 6.85
C ILE A 8 -3.50 5.27 7.30
N GLU A 9 -3.65 6.22 6.39
CA GLU A 9 -4.21 7.55 6.66
C GLU A 9 -5.37 7.84 5.71
N GLU A 10 -6.25 8.78 6.08
CA GLU A 10 -7.30 9.25 5.19
C GLU A 10 -6.69 9.88 3.94
N ASN A 11 -7.16 9.47 2.77
CA ASN A 11 -6.74 10.08 1.52
C ASN A 11 -7.38 11.47 1.42
N ASN A 12 -6.53 12.51 1.42
CA ASN A 12 -6.98 13.90 1.30
C ASN A 12 -7.10 14.35 -0.17
N GLU A 13 -6.81 13.45 -1.12
CA GLU A 13 -6.94 13.72 -2.54
C GLU A 13 -8.35 13.35 -3.01
N ASN A 14 -8.87 14.08 -4.01
CA ASN A 14 -10.20 13.78 -4.55
C ASN A 14 -10.08 12.83 -5.76
N VAL A 15 -9.50 11.65 -5.53
CA VAL A 15 -9.28 10.63 -6.56
C VAL A 15 -10.39 9.59 -6.48
N VAL A 16 -11.10 9.39 -7.59
CA VAL A 16 -12.24 8.45 -7.64
C VAL A 16 -11.75 7.02 -7.39
N GLY A 17 -12.36 6.36 -6.40
CA GLY A 17 -12.09 4.95 -6.07
C GLY A 17 -10.98 4.76 -5.02
N VAL A 18 -10.22 5.80 -4.70
CA VAL A 18 -9.25 5.79 -3.59
C VAL A 18 -9.99 6.12 -2.29
N VAL A 19 -9.73 5.34 -1.24
CA VAL A 19 -10.38 5.48 0.07
C VAL A 19 -9.40 5.80 1.20
N ALA A 20 -8.11 5.53 1.01
CA ALA A 20 -7.07 5.81 2.00
C ALA A 20 -5.67 5.81 1.35
N ASP A 21 -4.70 6.34 2.07
CA ASP A 21 -3.27 6.24 1.74
C ASP A 21 -2.61 5.21 2.65
N PHE A 22 -1.80 4.33 2.08
CA PHE A 22 -1.00 3.34 2.80
C PHE A 22 0.49 3.68 2.67
N TYR A 23 1.11 3.99 3.81
CA TYR A 23 2.52 4.34 3.90
C TYR A 23 3.30 3.20 4.52
N ILE A 24 4.43 2.85 3.91
CA ILE A 24 5.35 1.85 4.43
C ILE A 24 6.74 2.46 4.50
N ALA A 25 7.33 2.43 5.68
CA ALA A 25 8.66 2.96 5.94
C ALA A 25 9.62 1.84 6.36
N ASN A 26 10.80 1.82 5.75
CA ASN A 26 11.92 1.02 6.20
C ASN A 26 12.51 1.65 7.47
N SER A 27 12.50 0.93 8.60
CA SER A 27 12.98 1.45 9.89
C SER A 27 14.50 1.60 9.97
N ILE A 28 15.25 1.10 8.98
CA ILE A 28 16.72 1.25 8.89
C ILE A 28 17.07 2.45 8.00
N THR A 29 16.53 2.53 6.79
CA THR A 29 16.87 3.60 5.82
C THR A 29 16.00 4.84 5.99
N ASN A 30 14.86 4.70 6.66
CA ASN A 30 13.81 5.71 6.79
C ASN A 30 13.24 6.15 5.42
N GLU A 31 13.43 5.33 4.39
CA GLU A 31 12.77 5.50 3.11
C GLU A 31 11.31 5.05 3.23
N GLU A 32 10.42 5.88 2.71
CA GLU A 32 8.98 5.68 2.77
C GLU A 32 8.41 5.59 1.36
N VAL A 33 7.50 4.64 1.18
CA VAL A 33 6.70 4.47 -0.02
C VAL A 33 5.25 4.76 0.32
N SER A 34 4.57 5.50 -0.55
CA SER A 34 3.13 5.77 -0.46
C SER A 34 2.40 4.97 -1.54
N LEU A 35 1.32 4.31 -1.15
CA LEU A 35 0.43 3.52 -1.99
C LEU A 35 -1.01 3.97 -1.76
N TRP A 36 -1.85 3.85 -2.78
CA TRP A 36 -3.28 4.11 -2.63
C TRP A 36 -4.02 2.85 -2.23
N VAL A 37 -4.99 3.00 -1.36
CA VAL A 37 -6.00 1.98 -1.06
C VAL A 37 -7.22 2.23 -1.92
N LEU A 38 -7.58 1.24 -2.73
CA LEU A 38 -8.74 1.25 -3.62
C LEU A 38 -9.88 0.45 -3.02
N ASN A 39 -11.11 0.93 -3.21
CA ASN A 39 -12.30 0.09 -3.09
C ASN A 39 -12.49 -0.68 -4.40
N GLY A 40 -12.29 -1.99 -4.37
CA GLY A 40 -12.36 -2.82 -5.55
C GLY A 40 -13.76 -3.38 -5.77
N ASP A 41 -14.39 -2.79 -6.78
CA ASP A 41 -15.64 -3.18 -7.41
C ASP A 41 -16.94 -2.63 -6.78
N TYR A 42 -17.85 -2.23 -7.67
CA TYR A 42 -19.09 -1.52 -7.32
C TYR A 42 -20.13 -2.42 -6.64
N ASP A 43 -19.98 -3.75 -6.74
CA ASP A 43 -20.93 -4.76 -6.30
C ASP A 43 -20.61 -5.36 -4.91
N ASP A 44 -19.32 -5.53 -4.55
CA ASP A 44 -18.86 -5.97 -3.22
C ASP A 44 -18.00 -4.88 -2.57
N LYS A 45 -18.69 -3.92 -1.96
CA LYS A 45 -18.13 -2.64 -1.48
C LYS A 45 -17.08 -2.75 -0.38
N GLU A 46 -16.80 -3.96 0.11
CA GLU A 46 -15.94 -4.19 1.27
C GLU A 46 -14.53 -4.61 0.83
N ASP A 47 -14.30 -4.98 -0.42
CA ASP A 47 -12.97 -5.39 -0.85
C ASP A 47 -12.00 -4.20 -1.03
N LEU A 48 -10.88 -4.28 -0.32
CA LEU A 48 -9.85 -3.25 -0.30
C LEU A 48 -8.58 -3.77 -0.96
N TYR A 49 -7.98 -2.95 -1.81
CA TYR A 49 -6.76 -3.29 -2.54
C TYR A 49 -5.73 -2.18 -2.40
N ILE A 50 -4.44 -2.48 -2.53
CA ILE A 50 -3.38 -1.47 -2.61
C ILE A 50 -2.81 -1.38 -4.02
N CYS A 51 -2.50 -0.16 -4.48
CA CYS A 51 -1.82 0.09 -5.74
C CYS A 51 -0.80 1.25 -5.65
N PRO A 52 0.13 1.37 -6.60
CA PRO A 52 1.00 2.55 -6.70
C PRO A 52 0.22 3.85 -6.93
N THR A 53 0.78 4.97 -6.47
CA THR A 53 0.18 6.33 -6.57
C THR A 53 0.42 7.02 -7.92
N ASP A 54 1.36 6.55 -8.75
CA ASP A 54 1.65 7.11 -10.07
C ASP A 54 0.99 6.30 -11.19
N SER A 55 -0.11 6.83 -11.74
CA SER A 55 -0.86 6.24 -12.85
C SER A 55 -0.16 6.32 -14.20
N ASN A 56 0.92 7.11 -14.33
CA ASN A 56 1.79 7.15 -15.53
C ASN A 56 3.00 6.23 -15.39
N SER A 57 3.12 5.54 -14.27
CA SER A 57 4.11 4.51 -14.10
C SER A 57 3.89 3.42 -15.14
N GLU A 58 4.96 3.01 -15.82
CA GLU A 58 5.00 1.81 -16.67
C GLU A 58 4.67 0.52 -15.86
N HIS A 59 4.44 0.66 -14.55
CA HIS A 59 4.04 -0.37 -13.60
C HIS A 59 2.52 -0.47 -13.40
N ASN A 60 1.70 0.22 -14.20
CA ASN A 60 0.22 0.13 -14.18
C ASN A 60 -0.33 -1.32 -14.32
N GLU A 61 0.45 -2.24 -14.89
CA GLU A 61 0.08 -3.66 -15.03
C GLU A 61 0.43 -4.51 -13.79
N LEU A 62 1.08 -3.93 -12.78
CA LEU A 62 1.62 -4.65 -11.63
C LEU A 62 0.99 -4.17 -10.31
N MET A 63 0.40 -5.16 -9.61
CA MET A 63 0.17 -5.17 -8.17
C MET A 63 -1.00 -4.31 -7.67
N VAL A 64 -2.22 -4.69 -8.07
CA VAL A 64 -3.38 -4.56 -7.19
C VAL A 64 -3.31 -5.73 -6.21
N VAL A 65 -2.80 -5.49 -5.00
CA VAL A 65 -2.71 -6.54 -3.96
C VAL A 65 -3.93 -6.43 -3.06
N TYR A 66 -4.54 -7.57 -2.73
CA TYR A 66 -5.66 -7.58 -1.81
C TYR A 66 -5.19 -7.23 -0.40
N MET A 67 -5.82 -6.25 0.24
CA MET A 67 -5.38 -5.72 1.53
C MET A 67 -5.49 -6.77 2.64
N TYR A 68 -6.36 -7.77 2.50
CA TYR A 68 -6.45 -8.92 3.40
C TYR A 68 -5.14 -9.74 3.42
N ASP A 69 -4.40 -9.79 2.31
CA ASP A 69 -3.10 -10.47 2.25
C ASP A 69 -1.97 -9.62 2.85
N VAL A 70 -2.23 -8.34 3.11
CA VAL A 70 -1.27 -7.37 3.63
C VAL A 70 -1.40 -7.22 5.14
N LEU A 71 -2.63 -7.17 5.64
CA LEU A 71 -2.94 -6.93 7.05
C LEU A 71 -3.26 -8.24 7.78
N SER A 72 -3.11 -8.22 9.10
CA SER A 72 -3.73 -9.24 9.94
C SER A 72 -5.26 -9.20 9.78
N ASP A 73 -5.91 -10.35 9.96
CA ASP A 73 -7.37 -10.46 9.91
C ASP A 73 -8.08 -9.41 10.79
N GLU A 74 -7.56 -9.21 12.01
CA GLU A 74 -8.04 -8.20 12.95
C GLU A 74 -7.93 -6.79 12.38
N LYS A 75 -6.77 -6.44 11.80
CA LYS A 75 -6.52 -5.09 11.27
C LYS A 75 -7.24 -4.81 9.98
N PHE A 76 -7.42 -5.83 9.14
CA PHE A 76 -8.23 -5.71 7.93
C PHE A 76 -9.68 -5.36 8.26
N HIS A 77 -10.30 -6.10 9.18
CA HIS A 77 -11.68 -5.83 9.60
C HIS A 77 -11.81 -4.51 10.36
N GLU A 78 -10.84 -4.13 11.19
CA GLU A 78 -10.80 -2.81 11.84
C GLU A 78 -10.78 -1.70 10.78
N PHE A 79 -9.95 -1.84 9.75
CA PHE A 79 -9.81 -0.87 8.69
C PHE A 79 -11.07 -0.76 7.81
N GLN A 80 -11.66 -1.88 7.39
CA GLN A 80 -12.94 -1.89 6.68
C GLN A 80 -14.04 -1.19 7.49
N ASN A 81 -14.14 -1.48 8.79
CA ASN A 81 -15.13 -0.82 9.65
C ASN A 81 -14.94 0.69 9.72
N ASN A 82 -13.69 1.16 9.81
CA ASN A 82 -13.41 2.58 9.83
C ASN A 82 -13.81 3.28 8.52
N ILE A 83 -13.53 2.65 7.38
CA ILE A 83 -13.82 3.22 6.06
C ILE A 83 -15.30 3.15 5.69
N PHE A 84 -16.00 2.05 6.01
CA PHE A 84 -17.36 1.81 5.52
C PHE A 84 -18.47 2.05 6.54
N HIS A 85 -18.16 2.06 7.85
CA HIS A 85 -19.17 2.09 8.92
C HIS A 85 -19.14 3.36 9.80
N GLN A 86 -18.66 4.48 9.25
CA GLN A 86 -18.80 5.84 9.81
C GLN A 86 -18.11 6.07 11.15
N THR A 87 -16.82 5.76 11.22
CA THR A 87 -15.96 6.27 12.30
C THR A 87 -15.06 7.36 11.71
N ASP A 88 -14.78 8.44 12.44
CA ASP A 88 -13.74 9.39 12.04
C ASP A 88 -12.43 8.61 11.87
N PHE A 89 -12.03 8.36 10.63
CA PHE A 89 -10.87 7.52 10.34
C PHE A 89 -9.59 8.30 10.66
N THR A 90 -9.10 8.13 11.87
CA THR A 90 -7.77 8.60 12.27
C THR A 90 -6.70 7.63 11.81
N ALA A 91 -5.50 8.13 11.53
CA ALA A 91 -4.36 7.34 11.08
C ALA A 91 -4.18 6.04 11.89
N MET A 92 -4.18 4.90 11.20
CA MET A 92 -3.96 3.57 11.76
C MET A 92 -2.47 3.23 11.67
N ASN A 93 -1.80 3.14 12.82
CA ASN A 93 -0.41 2.68 12.87
C ASN A 93 -0.37 1.15 12.92
N LEU A 94 0.52 0.55 12.14
CA LEU A 94 0.65 -0.90 12.00
C LEU A 94 2.04 -1.33 12.47
N GLU A 95 2.06 -2.21 13.47
CA GLU A 95 3.28 -2.85 13.94
C GLU A 95 3.68 -4.01 13.02
N THR A 96 4.90 -4.54 13.17
CA THR A 96 5.37 -5.66 12.34
C THR A 96 4.49 -6.91 12.46
N ALA A 97 3.79 -7.10 13.59
CA ALA A 97 2.87 -8.22 13.79
C ALA A 97 1.53 -8.05 13.04
N ASP A 98 1.21 -6.81 12.64
CA ASP A 98 -0.03 -6.46 11.94
C ASP A 98 0.07 -6.66 10.42
N LEU A 99 1.27 -6.95 9.91
CA LEU A 99 1.55 -7.09 8.49
C LEU A 99 1.80 -8.56 8.15
N GLN A 100 1.01 -9.11 7.23
CA GLN A 100 1.10 -10.49 6.77
C GLN A 100 1.97 -10.68 5.53
N ILE A 101 2.19 -9.62 4.74
CA ILE A 101 2.97 -9.69 3.51
C ILE A 101 4.48 -9.79 3.78
N ASP A 102 5.19 -10.60 2.99
CA ASP A 102 6.66 -10.53 2.93
C ASP A 102 7.05 -9.29 2.12
N LEU A 103 7.16 -8.16 2.82
CA LEU A 103 7.56 -6.88 2.25
C LEU A 103 8.90 -6.97 1.48
N LYS A 104 9.77 -7.97 1.73
CA LYS A 104 10.98 -8.17 0.90
C LYS A 104 10.65 -8.49 -0.54
N GLU A 105 9.62 -9.27 -0.83
CA GLU A 105 9.27 -9.63 -2.20
C GLU A 105 8.73 -8.41 -2.96
N TYR A 106 7.87 -7.64 -2.29
CA TYR A 106 7.39 -6.35 -2.78
C TYR A 106 8.55 -5.39 -3.09
N PHE A 107 9.48 -5.21 -2.15
CA PHE A 107 10.66 -4.35 -2.37
C PHE A 107 11.66 -4.94 -3.36
N TYR A 108 11.83 -6.25 -3.45
CA TYR A 108 12.76 -6.89 -4.40
C TYR A 108 12.35 -6.62 -5.84
N ASP A 109 11.04 -6.61 -6.11
CA ASP A 109 10.51 -6.24 -7.41
C ASP A 109 10.68 -4.75 -7.70
N GLU A 110 10.56 -3.87 -6.70
CA GLU A 110 10.83 -2.43 -6.83
C GLU A 110 12.34 -2.10 -7.00
N GLU A 111 13.23 -2.72 -6.23
CA GLU A 111 14.69 -2.55 -6.34
C GLU A 111 15.20 -3.04 -7.71
N LYS A 112 14.68 -4.16 -8.21
CA LYS A 112 15.01 -4.65 -9.57
C LYS A 112 14.60 -3.68 -10.67
N LYS A 113 13.48 -2.96 -10.49
CA LYS A 113 13.02 -1.94 -11.43
C LYS A 113 13.95 -0.72 -11.41
N GLN A 114 14.35 -0.22 -10.24
CA GLN A 114 15.30 0.90 -10.15
C GLN A 114 16.69 0.59 -10.75
N VAL A 115 17.19 -0.64 -10.60
CA VAL A 115 18.47 -1.07 -11.21
C VAL A 115 18.36 -1.13 -12.73
N LYS A 116 17.21 -1.54 -13.29
CA LYS A 116 16.97 -1.51 -14.73
C LYS A 116 16.95 -0.09 -15.29
N THR A 117 16.32 0.85 -14.60
CA THR A 117 16.24 2.26 -15.03
C THR A 117 17.62 2.91 -15.05
N LYS A 118 18.47 2.69 -14.03
CA LYS A 118 19.84 3.23 -14.00
C LYS A 118 20.77 2.65 -15.07
N ASN A 119 20.61 1.38 -15.42
CA ASN A 119 21.42 0.77 -16.48
C ASN A 119 21.00 1.28 -17.88
N CYS A 120 19.73 1.59 -18.10
CA CYS A 120 19.29 2.19 -19.37
C CYS A 120 19.73 3.66 -19.53
N GLU A 121 19.85 4.42 -18.44
CA GLU A 121 20.33 5.81 -18.49
C GLU A 121 21.85 5.93 -18.68
N MET A 122 22.63 4.89 -18.34
CA MET A 122 24.09 4.85 -18.57
C MET A 122 24.48 4.35 -19.97
N GLU A 123 23.54 3.80 -20.74
CA GLU A 123 23.76 3.30 -22.11
C GLU A 123 23.23 4.25 -23.22
N MET A 124 22.71 5.43 -22.85
CA MET A 124 22.37 6.54 -23.76
C MET A 124 23.39 7.68 -23.69
#